data_AF-A0A925P7G2-F1
#
_entry.id   AF-A0A925P7G2-F1
#
_cell.length_a   1.000
_cell.length_b   1.000
_cell.length_c   1.000
_cell.angle_alpha   90.00
_cell.angle_beta   90.00
_cell.angle_gamma   90.00
#
_symmetry.space_group_name_H-M   'P 1'
#
loop_
_entity.id
_entity.type
_entity.pdbx_description
1 polymer ?
#
loop_
_entity_poly.entity_id
_entity_poly.type
_entity_poly.pdbx_seq_one_letter_code
_entity_poly.pdbx_strand_id
1 'polypeptide(L)'
;AQAEAVRINTSSCQVYFGIRKGESIPHIGDLVFTSEAPTYSPEELTSLHTTSRTFSVYYPDTRPGTDRYTVVASLNGRYPHWNELSEADYAQHKARLIEESLVALEKYIPDVRAKIDWMEAATPRTIERYTTHMAGTSFGTKFEGLPVSMSLSEKLPGLFHAGSVGIIMSGWLGTINYGVITANKIDKYLFGLKHAAKGGVGGERMKK
;
A
#
# COMPACT_ATOMS: atom_id res chain seq x y z
N ALA A 1 3.68 -13.66 -23.12
CA ALA A 1 3.45 -14.88 -22.33
C ALA A 1 3.50 -14.62 -20.81
N GLN A 2 4.65 -14.61 -20.13
CA GLN A 2 4.67 -14.50 -18.64
C GLN A 2 4.16 -13.15 -18.11
N ALA A 3 4.54 -12.04 -18.75
CA ALA A 3 4.08 -10.70 -18.36
C ALA A 3 2.55 -10.53 -18.47
N GLU A 4 1.92 -11.18 -19.45
CA GLU A 4 0.46 -11.11 -19.67
C GLU A 4 -0.33 -11.89 -18.61
N ALA A 5 0.29 -12.87 -17.95
CA ALA A 5 -0.32 -13.64 -16.87
C ALA A 5 -0.23 -12.95 -15.49
N VAL A 6 0.43 -11.78 -15.41
CA VAL A 6 0.63 -11.09 -14.14
C VAL A 6 -0.69 -10.50 -13.64
N ARG A 7 -1.07 -10.91 -12.44
CA ARG A 7 -2.26 -10.39 -11.75
C ARG A 7 -1.87 -9.33 -10.73
N ILE A 8 -2.74 -8.35 -10.53
CA ILE A 8 -2.60 -7.34 -9.49
C ILE A 8 -3.20 -7.81 -8.15
N ASN A 9 -2.68 -7.29 -7.05
CA ASN A 9 -3.27 -7.46 -5.72
C ASN A 9 -4.55 -6.64 -5.60
N THR A 10 -5.41 -7.07 -4.67
CA THR A 10 -6.56 -6.26 -4.26
C THR A 10 -6.11 -4.93 -3.65
N SER A 11 -7.04 -3.98 -3.61
CA SER A 11 -6.87 -2.70 -2.94
C SER A 11 -7.34 -2.78 -1.48
N SER A 12 -7.24 -1.65 -0.78
CA SER A 12 -7.83 -1.41 0.53
C SER A 12 -8.78 -0.20 0.49
N CYS A 13 -9.53 -0.03 1.58
CA CYS A 13 -10.16 1.22 1.97
C CYS A 13 -9.50 1.73 3.25
N GLN A 14 -9.47 3.04 3.43
CA GLN A 14 -9.00 3.68 4.66
C GLN A 14 -9.99 4.74 5.11
N VAL A 15 -10.30 4.78 6.41
CA VAL A 15 -11.05 5.86 7.04
C VAL A 15 -10.12 6.61 7.98
N TYR A 16 -9.99 7.91 7.76
CA TYR A 16 -9.15 8.80 8.57
C TYR A 16 -10.02 9.55 9.55
N PHE A 17 -9.68 9.45 10.84
CA PHE A 17 -10.29 10.21 11.92
C PHE A 17 -9.27 11.21 12.48
N GLY A 18 -9.53 12.50 12.26
CA GLY A 18 -8.76 13.59 12.86
C GLY A 18 -9.31 13.91 14.24
N ILE A 19 -8.48 13.76 15.28
CA ILE A 19 -8.84 14.21 16.62
C ILE A 19 -8.59 15.71 16.72
N ARG A 20 -9.60 16.42 17.23
CA ARG A 20 -9.58 17.87 17.40
C ARG A 20 -8.38 18.30 18.21
N LYS A 21 -7.77 19.42 17.81
CA LYS A 21 -6.61 19.98 18.53
C LYS A 21 -6.99 20.23 20.00
N GLY A 22 -6.16 19.77 20.93
CA GLY A 22 -6.36 19.92 22.38
C GLY A 22 -7.17 18.79 23.02
N GLU A 23 -7.80 17.91 22.24
CA GLU A 23 -8.40 16.68 22.74
C GLU A 23 -7.34 15.58 22.89
N SER A 24 -7.60 14.63 23.79
CA SER A 24 -6.83 13.41 23.94
C SER A 24 -7.74 12.18 23.91
N ILE A 25 -7.17 11.05 23.52
CA ILE A 25 -7.84 9.75 23.55
C ILE A 25 -7.03 8.77 24.42
N PRO A 26 -7.69 7.79 25.07
CA PRO A 26 -7.00 6.76 25.85
C PRO A 26 -6.05 5.94 24.99
N HIS A 27 -5.02 5.40 25.64
CA HIS A 27 -4.11 4.48 25.01
C HIS A 27 -4.74 3.08 24.92
N ILE A 28 -4.98 2.59 23.71
CA ILE A 28 -5.61 1.29 23.42
C ILE A 28 -4.67 0.35 22.64
N GLY A 29 -3.42 0.78 22.43
CA GLY A 29 -2.44 0.11 21.58
C GLY A 29 -2.30 0.78 20.21
N ASP A 30 -1.16 0.59 19.57
CA ASP A 30 -0.85 1.23 18.28
C ASP A 30 -1.65 0.60 17.13
N LEU A 31 -1.87 -0.71 17.18
CA LEU A 31 -2.65 -1.47 16.21
C LEU A 31 -3.70 -2.33 16.91
N VAL A 32 -4.97 -2.12 16.56
CA VAL A 32 -6.11 -2.90 17.07
C VAL A 32 -6.78 -3.63 15.92
N PHE A 33 -6.70 -4.96 15.93
CA PHE A 33 -7.38 -5.82 14.97
C PHE A 33 -8.74 -6.22 15.53
N THR A 34 -9.80 -6.00 14.75
CA THR A 34 -11.17 -6.32 15.19
C THR A 34 -12.00 -6.88 14.04
N SER A 35 -12.94 -7.76 14.40
CA SER A 35 -13.91 -8.33 13.49
C SER A 35 -15.16 -8.71 14.27
N GLU A 36 -16.33 -8.48 13.67
CA GLU A 36 -17.61 -8.97 14.18
C GLU A 36 -18.06 -10.25 13.45
N ALA A 37 -17.28 -10.69 12.46
CA ALA A 37 -17.57 -11.92 11.76
C ALA A 37 -17.37 -13.12 12.71
N PRO A 38 -18.32 -14.07 12.77
CA PRO A 38 -18.26 -15.21 13.68
C PRO A 38 -17.13 -16.18 13.34
N THR A 39 -16.67 -16.19 12.09
CA THR A 39 -15.61 -17.05 11.58
C THR A 39 -14.76 -16.31 10.54
N TYR A 40 -13.51 -16.73 10.39
CA TYR A 40 -12.62 -16.24 9.35
C TYR A 40 -13.10 -16.68 7.96
N SER A 41 -13.21 -15.73 7.02
CA SER A 41 -13.49 -15.98 5.61
C SER A 41 -12.79 -14.95 4.72
N PRO A 42 -12.04 -15.36 3.68
CA PRO A 42 -11.48 -14.43 2.69
C PRO A 42 -12.55 -13.61 1.95
N GLU A 43 -13.74 -14.19 1.74
CA GLU A 43 -14.88 -13.53 1.11
C GLU A 43 -15.43 -12.43 2.02
N GLU A 44 -15.60 -12.71 3.32
CA GLU A 44 -16.00 -11.70 4.31
C GLU A 44 -14.96 -10.58 4.38
N LEU A 45 -13.68 -10.93 4.53
CA LEU A 45 -12.58 -9.98 4.68
C LEU A 45 -12.46 -9.01 3.51
N THR A 46 -12.91 -9.40 2.33
CA THR A 46 -12.81 -8.60 1.09
C THR A 46 -14.18 -8.14 0.56
N SER A 47 -15.24 -8.38 1.32
CA SER A 47 -16.59 -7.92 1.03
C SER A 47 -16.67 -6.40 1.09
N LEU A 48 -17.57 -5.80 0.29
CA LEU A 48 -17.91 -4.39 0.42
C LEU A 48 -18.46 -4.06 1.82
N HIS A 49 -19.08 -5.05 2.48
CA HIS A 49 -19.70 -4.94 3.81
C HIS A 49 -18.93 -5.69 4.89
N THR A 50 -17.60 -5.83 4.76
CA THR A 50 -16.79 -6.48 5.78
C THR A 50 -16.95 -5.77 7.14
N THR A 51 -17.02 -6.58 8.18
CA THR A 51 -17.02 -6.13 9.59
C THR A 51 -15.62 -6.17 10.20
N SER A 52 -14.64 -6.66 9.43
CA SER A 52 -13.25 -6.78 9.82
C SER A 52 -12.48 -5.50 9.49
N ARG A 53 -11.78 -4.94 10.48
CA ARG A 53 -11.02 -3.69 10.35
C ARG A 53 -9.83 -3.66 11.29
N THR A 54 -8.79 -2.93 10.88
CA THR A 54 -7.62 -2.66 11.73
C THR A 54 -7.56 -1.17 12.01
N PHE A 55 -7.53 -0.78 13.28
CA PHE A 55 -7.26 0.60 13.66
C PHE A 55 -5.77 0.78 13.90
N SER A 56 -5.16 1.74 13.20
CA SER A 56 -3.85 2.29 13.55
C SER A 56 -4.08 3.58 14.33
N VAL A 57 -3.59 3.64 15.56
CA VAL A 57 -3.71 4.80 16.43
C VAL A 57 -2.36 5.50 16.51
N TYR A 58 -2.35 6.79 16.17
CA TYR A 58 -1.17 7.63 16.25
C TYR A 58 -1.31 8.54 17.45
N TYR A 59 -0.39 8.37 18.41
CA TYR A 59 -0.28 9.19 19.61
C TYR A 59 0.76 10.30 19.41
N PRO A 60 0.75 11.35 20.24
CA PRO A 60 1.77 12.41 20.20
C PRO A 60 3.22 11.89 20.21
N ASP A 61 3.46 10.81 20.94
CA ASP A 61 4.79 10.19 21.07
C ASP A 61 5.30 9.60 19.75
N THR A 62 4.40 9.20 18.84
CA THR A 62 4.76 8.72 17.50
C THR A 62 5.29 9.84 16.61
N ARG A 63 4.84 11.08 16.83
CA ARG A 63 5.32 12.28 16.12
C ARG A 63 5.44 13.48 17.08
N PRO A 64 6.55 13.55 17.84
CA PRO A 64 6.75 14.61 18.83
C PRO A 64 6.63 16.02 18.24
N GLY A 65 6.10 16.95 19.03
CA GLY A 65 6.00 18.38 18.68
C GLY A 65 4.70 18.80 18.00
N THR A 66 3.73 17.90 17.83
CA THR A 66 2.41 18.24 17.27
C THR A 66 1.26 18.10 18.27
N ASP A 67 1.44 17.33 19.35
CA ASP A 67 0.40 16.95 20.31
C ASP A 67 -0.91 16.49 19.64
N ARG A 68 -0.78 15.86 18.47
CA ARG A 68 -1.90 15.40 17.66
C ARG A 68 -2.15 13.91 17.86
N TYR A 69 -3.43 13.57 17.83
CA TYR A 69 -3.90 12.20 17.74
C TYR A 69 -4.60 12.01 16.40
N THR A 70 -4.37 10.86 15.77
CA THR A 70 -5.15 10.44 14.60
C THR A 70 -5.43 8.95 14.68
N VAL A 71 -6.56 8.53 14.13
CA VAL A 71 -6.89 7.10 13.98
C VAL A 71 -7.14 6.82 12.51
N VAL A 72 -6.58 5.73 12.00
CA VAL A 72 -6.86 5.24 10.64
C VAL A 72 -7.46 3.86 10.74
N ALA A 73 -8.70 3.69 10.27
CA ALA A 73 -9.28 2.37 10.07
C ALA A 73 -8.91 1.86 8.68
N SER A 74 -8.29 0.69 8.61
CA SER A 74 -7.92 0.01 7.38
C SER A 74 -8.78 -1.22 7.16
N LEU A 75 -9.32 -1.38 5.96
CA LEU A 75 -10.16 -2.49 5.53
C LEU A 75 -9.70 -2.96 4.15
N ASN A 76 -9.91 -4.23 3.80
CA ASN A 76 -9.68 -4.63 2.40
C ASN A 76 -10.75 -4.02 1.50
N GLY A 77 -10.43 -3.82 0.22
CA GLY A 77 -11.36 -3.27 -0.75
C GLY A 77 -11.11 -3.85 -2.13
N ARG A 78 -12.07 -4.60 -2.68
CA ARG A 78 -11.99 -5.07 -4.06
C ARG A 78 -12.32 -3.91 -5.00
N TYR A 79 -11.44 -3.62 -5.94
CA TYR A 79 -11.62 -2.51 -6.87
C TYR A 79 -12.95 -2.57 -7.65
N PRO A 80 -13.39 -3.72 -8.22
CA PRO A 80 -14.66 -3.79 -8.95
C PRO A 80 -15.87 -3.33 -8.14
N HIS A 81 -15.95 -3.71 -6.85
CA HIS A 81 -17.05 -3.31 -5.96
C HIS A 81 -17.19 -1.80 -5.79
N TRP A 82 -16.11 -1.03 -6.00
CA TRP A 82 -16.12 0.43 -5.89
C TRP A 82 -16.18 1.12 -7.25
N ASN A 83 -15.57 0.52 -8.27
CA ASN A 83 -15.49 1.07 -9.62
C ASN A 83 -16.83 0.98 -10.37
N GLU A 84 -17.65 -0.02 -10.07
CA GLU A 84 -18.96 -0.21 -10.71
C GLU A 84 -20.06 0.68 -10.12
N LEU A 85 -19.78 1.38 -9.02
CA LEU A 85 -20.75 2.25 -8.36
C LEU A 85 -20.99 3.55 -9.15
N SER A 86 -22.26 3.98 -9.18
CA SER A 86 -22.59 5.35 -9.58
C SER A 86 -21.99 6.37 -8.60
N GLU A 87 -21.87 7.65 -8.99
CA GLU A 87 -21.35 8.67 -8.06
C GLU A 87 -22.22 8.83 -6.79
N ALA A 88 -23.54 8.64 -6.92
CA ALA A 88 -24.47 8.69 -5.79
C ALA A 88 -24.24 7.50 -4.83
N ASP A 89 -24.17 6.29 -5.37
CA ASP A 89 -23.92 5.08 -4.57
C ASP A 89 -22.53 5.12 -3.95
N TYR A 90 -21.53 5.61 -4.69
CA TYR A 90 -20.17 5.79 -4.20
C TYR A 90 -20.12 6.71 -2.97
N ALA A 91 -20.81 7.86 -3.03
CA ALA A 91 -20.91 8.77 -1.90
C ALA A 91 -21.63 8.12 -0.69
N GLN A 92 -22.71 7.39 -0.94
CA GLN A 92 -23.44 6.66 0.11
C GLN A 92 -22.58 5.58 0.76
N HIS A 93 -21.88 4.75 -0.03
CA HIS A 93 -21.01 3.70 0.47
C HIS A 93 -19.80 4.27 1.23
N LYS A 94 -19.26 5.43 0.82
CA LYS A 94 -18.24 6.14 1.59
C LYS A 94 -18.77 6.60 2.96
N ALA A 95 -19.93 7.24 2.99
CA ALA A 95 -20.55 7.71 4.24
C ALA A 95 -20.82 6.53 5.20
N ARG A 96 -21.35 5.42 4.67
CA ARG A 96 -21.54 4.17 5.42
C ARG A 96 -20.22 3.64 5.99
N LEU A 97 -19.16 3.57 5.17
CA LEU A 97 -17.85 3.07 5.60
C LEU A 97 -17.28 3.90 6.76
N ILE A 98 -17.44 5.22 6.72
CA ILE A 98 -17.04 6.14 7.79
C ILE A 98 -17.83 5.84 9.07
N GLU A 99 -19.15 5.80 8.97
CA GLU A 99 -20.03 5.61 10.13
C GLU A 99 -19.82 4.23 10.79
N GLU A 100 -19.77 3.14 10.01
CA GLU A 100 -19.51 1.80 10.54
C GLU A 100 -18.13 1.71 11.21
N SER A 101 -17.11 2.39 10.65
CA SER A 101 -15.78 2.43 11.25
C SER A 101 -15.75 3.22 12.55
N LEU A 102 -16.54 4.30 12.64
CA LEU A 102 -16.66 5.12 13.85
C LEU A 102 -17.39 4.37 14.97
N VAL A 103 -18.53 3.73 14.67
CA VAL A 103 -19.27 2.89 15.63
C VAL A 103 -18.38 1.77 16.17
N ALA A 104 -17.56 1.17 15.33
CA ALA A 104 -16.60 0.16 15.77
C ALA A 104 -15.46 0.72 16.63
N LEU A 105 -14.98 1.93 16.32
CA LEU A 105 -13.97 2.61 17.13
C LEU A 105 -14.51 3.00 18.52
N GLU A 106 -15.78 3.40 18.61
CA GLU A 106 -16.46 3.77 19.87
C GLU A 106 -16.48 2.62 20.89
N LYS A 107 -16.38 1.36 20.45
CA LYS A 107 -16.24 0.19 21.34
C LYS A 107 -14.91 0.16 22.09
N TYR A 108 -13.87 0.79 21.55
CA TYR A 108 -12.53 0.89 22.15
C TYR A 108 -12.28 2.25 22.78
N ILE A 109 -12.88 3.31 22.22
CA ILE A 109 -12.77 4.68 22.69
C ILE A 109 -14.19 5.26 22.83
N PRO A 110 -14.86 5.06 23.98
CA PRO A 110 -16.18 5.61 24.21
C PRO A 110 -16.19 7.13 23.98
N ASP A 111 -17.28 7.62 23.37
CA ASP A 111 -17.53 9.03 23.07
C ASP A 111 -16.49 9.72 22.15
N VAL A 112 -15.64 8.96 21.43
CA VAL A 112 -14.61 9.52 20.55
C VAL A 112 -15.18 10.44 19.46
N ARG A 113 -16.41 10.21 19.02
CA ARG A 113 -17.11 11.06 18.05
C ARG A 113 -17.14 12.52 18.47
N ALA A 114 -17.31 12.81 19.76
CA ALA A 114 -17.33 14.19 20.27
C ALA A 114 -15.96 14.89 20.14
N LYS A 115 -14.88 14.11 20.01
CA LYS A 115 -13.49 14.55 19.92
C LYS A 115 -12.97 14.60 18.47
N ILE A 116 -13.69 14.02 17.51
CA ILE A 116 -13.31 14.04 16.09
C ILE A 116 -13.83 15.32 15.45
N ASP A 117 -12.97 16.03 14.70
CA ASP A 117 -13.36 17.20 13.91
C ASP A 117 -13.17 17.00 12.40
N TRP A 118 -12.61 15.88 11.98
CA TRP A 118 -12.47 15.50 10.58
C TRP A 118 -12.63 14.00 10.35
N MET A 119 -13.38 13.64 9.31
CA MET A 119 -13.56 12.26 8.84
C MET A 119 -13.50 12.20 7.33
N GLU A 120 -12.72 11.27 6.78
CA GLU A 120 -12.61 11.07 5.33
C GLU A 120 -12.37 9.59 5.01
N ALA A 121 -12.92 9.12 3.89
CA ALA A 121 -12.69 7.76 3.40
C ALA A 121 -11.96 7.74 2.04
N ALA A 122 -10.83 7.06 2.00
CA ALA A 122 -10.16 6.66 0.77
C ALA A 122 -10.60 5.25 0.36
N THR A 123 -10.96 5.10 -0.90
CA THR A 123 -11.42 3.84 -1.50
C THR A 123 -10.41 3.38 -2.57
N PRO A 124 -10.58 2.21 -3.20
CA PRO A 124 -9.78 1.82 -4.35
C PRO A 124 -9.75 2.87 -5.48
N ARG A 125 -10.87 3.57 -5.75
CA ARG A 125 -10.93 4.68 -6.72
C ARG A 125 -10.09 5.88 -6.26
N THR A 126 -10.09 6.18 -4.96
CA THR A 126 -9.23 7.24 -4.39
C THR A 126 -7.76 6.89 -4.56
N ILE A 127 -7.39 5.65 -4.22
CA ILE A 127 -5.99 5.20 -4.29
C ILE A 127 -5.52 5.24 -5.75
N GLU A 128 -6.26 4.66 -6.68
CA GLU A 128 -5.92 4.71 -8.11
C GLU A 128 -5.73 6.14 -8.61
N ARG A 129 -6.64 7.05 -8.27
CA ARG A 129 -6.57 8.46 -8.69
C ARG A 129 -5.29 9.15 -8.20
N TYR A 130 -4.91 8.97 -6.94
CA TYR A 130 -3.83 9.73 -6.31
C TYR A 130 -2.46 9.06 -6.42
N THR A 131 -2.40 7.74 -6.55
CA THR A 131 -1.12 7.01 -6.65
C THR A 131 -0.86 6.48 -8.06
N THR A 132 -1.83 6.55 -8.97
CA THR A 132 -1.78 5.95 -10.32
C THR A 132 -1.54 4.44 -10.32
N HIS A 133 -1.73 3.78 -9.17
CA HIS A 133 -1.65 2.32 -9.08
C HIS A 133 -2.87 1.71 -9.78
N MET A 134 -2.62 0.80 -10.73
CA MET A 134 -3.68 0.08 -11.45
C MET A 134 -4.69 -0.53 -10.45
N ALA A 135 -5.96 -0.23 -10.63
CA ALA A 135 -7.06 -0.68 -9.77
C ALA A 135 -6.85 -0.38 -8.27
N GLY A 136 -6.09 0.67 -7.94
CA GLY A 136 -5.80 1.09 -6.57
C GLY A 136 -4.97 0.08 -5.77
N THR A 137 -4.25 -0.84 -6.42
CA THR A 137 -3.58 -1.93 -5.71
C THR A 137 -2.63 -1.46 -4.60
N SER A 138 -2.83 -1.95 -3.38
CA SER A 138 -2.05 -1.54 -2.20
C SER A 138 -0.66 -2.21 -2.16
N PHE A 139 -0.51 -3.34 -2.85
CA PHE A 139 0.70 -4.17 -2.81
C PHE A 139 1.20 -4.58 -4.21
N GLY A 140 0.79 -3.86 -5.25
CA GLY A 140 1.24 -4.10 -6.63
C GLY A 140 0.83 -5.48 -7.15
N THR A 141 1.77 -6.27 -7.69
CA THR A 141 1.41 -7.55 -8.32
C THR A 141 1.35 -8.71 -7.32
N LYS A 142 0.60 -9.74 -7.68
CA LYS A 142 0.71 -11.10 -7.12
C LYS A 142 2.10 -11.70 -7.42
N PHE A 143 2.36 -12.90 -6.88
CA PHE A 143 3.67 -13.55 -6.92
C PHE A 143 4.23 -13.75 -8.35
N GLU A 144 3.36 -13.90 -9.35
CA GLU A 144 3.76 -14.12 -10.74
C GLU A 144 4.49 -12.92 -11.35
N GLY A 145 4.32 -11.71 -10.80
CA GLY A 145 4.99 -10.50 -11.29
C GLY A 145 6.47 -10.41 -10.90
N LEU A 146 6.89 -11.08 -9.82
CA LEU A 146 8.28 -11.01 -9.34
C LEU A 146 9.30 -11.49 -10.39
N PRO A 147 9.18 -12.68 -11.01
CA PRO A 147 10.15 -13.13 -12.02
C PRO A 147 10.18 -12.22 -13.25
N VAL A 148 9.03 -11.67 -13.66
CA VAL A 148 8.94 -10.72 -14.80
C VAL A 148 9.74 -9.45 -14.49
N SER A 149 9.54 -8.89 -13.29
CA SER A 149 10.25 -7.71 -12.82
C SER A 149 11.75 -7.95 -12.66
N MET A 150 12.16 -9.08 -12.08
CA MET A 150 13.57 -9.37 -11.80
C MET A 150 14.41 -9.64 -13.06
N SER A 151 13.77 -10.12 -14.13
CA SER A 151 14.41 -10.47 -15.41
C SER A 151 14.37 -9.34 -16.45
N LEU A 152 13.74 -8.20 -16.13
CA LEU A 152 13.56 -7.09 -17.07
C LEU A 152 14.89 -6.63 -17.69
N SER A 153 15.94 -6.50 -16.88
CA SER A 153 17.27 -6.05 -17.32
C SER A 153 17.99 -7.07 -18.21
N GLU A 154 17.57 -8.34 -18.20
CA GLU A 154 18.13 -9.37 -19.09
C GLU A 154 17.53 -9.28 -20.49
N LYS A 155 16.28 -8.80 -20.60
CA LYS A 155 15.58 -8.60 -21.87
C LYS A 155 15.83 -7.22 -22.45
N LEU A 156 16.02 -6.21 -21.60
CA LEU A 156 16.29 -4.82 -21.95
C LEU A 156 17.47 -4.32 -21.10
N PRO A 157 18.72 -4.51 -21.55
CA PRO A 157 19.90 -4.08 -20.82
C PRO A 157 19.86 -2.59 -20.47
N GLY A 158 20.16 -2.26 -19.21
CA GLY A 158 20.09 -0.90 -18.68
C GLY A 158 18.71 -0.49 -18.14
N LEU A 159 17.66 -1.27 -18.37
CA LEU A 159 16.34 -1.05 -17.77
C LEU A 159 16.17 -1.93 -16.52
N PHE A 160 15.92 -1.28 -15.39
CA PHE A 160 15.73 -1.93 -14.10
C PHE A 160 14.39 -1.53 -13.49
N HIS A 161 13.84 -2.41 -12.65
CA HIS A 161 12.58 -2.17 -11.97
C HIS A 161 12.73 -2.39 -10.46
N ALA A 162 12.07 -1.55 -9.67
CA ALA A 162 11.93 -1.65 -8.23
C ALA A 162 10.53 -1.16 -7.83
N GLY A 163 9.96 -1.70 -6.76
CA GLY A 163 8.58 -1.42 -6.36
C GLY A 163 7.94 -2.57 -5.58
N SER A 164 6.66 -2.44 -5.27
CA SER A 164 5.89 -3.53 -4.66
C SER A 164 5.51 -4.56 -5.73
N VAL A 165 6.30 -5.62 -5.91
CA VAL A 165 6.05 -6.67 -6.91
C VAL A 165 6.22 -8.04 -6.29
N GLY A 166 5.15 -8.62 -5.73
CA GLY A 166 5.11 -10.03 -5.32
C GLY A 166 6.29 -10.53 -4.46
N ILE A 167 7.06 -9.66 -3.81
CA ILE A 167 8.21 -10.04 -3.00
C ILE A 167 7.73 -10.59 -1.65
N ILE A 168 8.54 -11.46 -1.04
CA ILE A 168 8.24 -12.26 0.18
C ILE A 168 7.61 -11.42 1.32
N MET A 169 7.86 -10.11 1.35
CA MET A 169 7.18 -9.14 2.22
C MET A 169 6.53 -8.06 1.36
N SER A 170 5.23 -7.81 1.49
CA SER A 170 4.57 -6.69 0.81
C SER A 170 4.75 -5.37 1.56
N GLY A 171 4.41 -4.25 0.92
CA GLY A 171 4.42 -2.92 1.55
C GLY A 171 5.80 -2.25 1.53
N TRP A 172 6.01 -1.29 2.45
CA TRP A 172 7.19 -0.43 2.44
C TRP A 172 8.49 -1.22 2.58
N LEU A 173 8.54 -2.21 3.49
CA LEU A 173 9.73 -3.00 3.76
C LEU A 173 10.15 -3.84 2.55
N GLY A 174 9.18 -4.48 1.90
CA GLY A 174 9.42 -5.22 0.65
C GLY A 174 9.94 -4.32 -0.47
N THR A 175 9.33 -3.14 -0.61
CA THR A 175 9.68 -2.16 -1.63
C THR A 175 11.12 -1.65 -1.45
N ILE A 176 11.51 -1.30 -0.22
CA ILE A 176 12.88 -0.84 0.09
C ILE A 176 13.90 -1.95 -0.16
N ASN A 177 13.64 -3.16 0.34
CA ASN A 177 14.55 -4.29 0.14
C ASN A 177 14.75 -4.59 -1.35
N TYR A 178 13.67 -4.53 -2.14
CA TYR A 178 13.80 -4.71 -3.58
C TYR A 178 14.59 -3.59 -4.24
N GLY A 179 14.42 -2.34 -3.79
CA GLY A 179 15.23 -1.21 -4.21
C GLY A 179 16.73 -1.42 -3.97
N VAL A 180 17.12 -1.94 -2.81
CA VAL A 180 18.52 -2.26 -2.48
C VAL A 180 19.08 -3.34 -3.42
N ILE A 181 18.31 -4.40 -3.67
CA ILE A 181 18.71 -5.48 -4.60
C ILE A 181 18.90 -4.91 -6.01
N THR A 182 17.97 -4.09 -6.49
CA THR A 182 18.02 -3.48 -7.81
C THR A 182 19.19 -2.50 -7.93
N ALA A 183 19.49 -1.70 -6.90
CA ALA A 183 20.66 -0.83 -6.87
C ALA A 183 21.97 -1.62 -6.99
N ASN A 184 22.10 -2.76 -6.32
CA ASN A 184 23.28 -3.62 -6.46
C ASN A 184 23.42 -4.21 -7.88
N LYS A 185 22.31 -4.56 -8.53
CA LYS A 185 22.33 -5.01 -9.94
C LYS A 185 22.78 -3.90 -10.89
N ILE A 186 22.31 -2.67 -10.67
CA ILE A 186 22.73 -1.50 -11.45
C ILE A 186 24.23 -1.26 -11.30
N ASP A 187 24.75 -1.28 -10.08
CA ASP A 187 26.18 -1.08 -9.81
C ASP A 187 27.05 -2.12 -10.55
N LYS A 188 26.69 -3.40 -10.47
CA LYS A 188 27.37 -4.48 -11.21
C LYS A 188 27.32 -4.27 -12.72
N TYR A 189 26.18 -3.84 -13.25
CA TYR A 189 26.01 -3.56 -14.68
C TYR A 189 26.92 -2.42 -15.15
N LEU A 190 26.93 -1.29 -14.42
CA LEU A 190 27.78 -0.15 -14.71
C LEU A 190 29.27 -0.49 -14.60
N PHE A 191 29.65 -1.27 -13.59
CA PHE A 191 31.02 -1.76 -13.43
C PHE A 191 31.43 -2.62 -14.63
N GLY A 192 30.56 -3.54 -15.07
CA GLY A 192 30.78 -4.36 -16.26
C GLY A 192 31.00 -3.51 -17.52
N LEU A 193 30.16 -2.50 -17.75
CA LEU A 193 30.31 -1.57 -18.88
C LEU A 193 31.64 -0.81 -18.83
N LYS A 194 32.03 -0.32 -17.66
CA LYS A 194 33.31 0.38 -17.46
C LYS A 194 34.51 -0.51 -17.77
N HIS A 195 34.44 -1.78 -17.36
CA HIS A 195 35.50 -2.75 -17.66
C HIS A 195 35.58 -3.10 -19.14
N ALA A 196 34.45 -3.34 -19.80
CA ALA A 196 34.39 -3.57 -21.24
C ALA A 196 34.96 -2.38 -22.03
N ALA A 197 34.60 -1.15 -21.65
CA ALA A 197 35.12 0.07 -22.27
C ALA A 197 36.65 0.21 -22.12
N LYS A 198 37.22 -0.14 -20.96
CA LYS A 198 38.69 -0.12 -20.76
C LYS A 198 39.41 -1.21 -21.54
N GLY A 199 38.82 -2.40 -21.69
CA GLY A 199 39.40 -3.51 -22.44
C GLY A 199 39.43 -3.28 -23.95
N GLY A 200 38.48 -2.52 -24.50
CA GLY A 200 38.42 -2.19 -25.93
C GLY A 200 39.51 -1.22 -26.43
N VAL A 201 40.13 -0.44 -25.54
CA VAL A 201 41.15 0.57 -25.91
C VAL A 201 42.56 -0.03 -26.05
N GLY A 202 42.77 -1.30 -25.66
CA GLY A 202 44.07 -1.98 -25.73
C GLY A 202 44.34 -2.84 -26.96
N GLY A 203 43.34 -3.07 -27.82
CA GLY A 203 43.41 -4.07 -28.90
C GLY A 203 44.00 -3.60 -30.25
N GLU A 204 44.20 -2.29 -30.44
CA GLU A 204 44.57 -1.72 -31.75
C GLU A 204 46.01 -1.18 -31.84
N ARG A 205 46.91 -1.59 -30.92
CA ARG A 205 48.36 -1.33 -31.07
C ARG A 205 49.12 -2.63 -31.21
N MET A 206 49.24 -3.11 -32.46
CA MET A 206 50.45 -3.68 -33.06
C MET A 206 50.06 -4.57 -34.24
N LYS A 207 50.15 -4.04 -35.46
CA LYS A 207 50.79 -4.68 -36.63
C LYS A 207 51.21 -3.59 -37.62
N LYS A 208 52.46 -3.16 -37.50
CA LYS A 208 53.29 -2.67 -38.61
C LYS A 208 54.64 -3.34 -38.49
#